data_AF-A0A382WHU3-F1
#
_entry.id   AF-A0A382WHU3-F1
#
_cell.length_a   1.000
_cell.length_b   1.000
_cell.length_c   1.000
_cell.angle_alpha   90.00
_cell.angle_beta   90.00
_cell.angle_gamma   90.00
#
_symmetry.space_group_name_H-M   'P 1'
#
loop_
_entity.id
_entity.type
_entity.pdbx_description
1 polymer ?
#
loop_
_entity_poly.entity_id
_entity_poly.type
_entity_poly.pdbx_seq_one_letter_code
_entity_poly.pdbx_strand_id
1 'polypeptide(L)'
;ICNETFGQDKPKSPIESLSDDNFKKRIAKGFVLIKFTAPYQYATLDGKLFDGVKGFEGCVIYEVDNSKVKKVVKKLRIRNYPSIALFHDGKKKEVWKADMDGIVDVKNKGIKKAISDALAGDVF
;
A
#
# COMPACT_ATOMS: atom_id res chain seq x y z
N ILE A 1 25.61 27.49 -12.98
CA ILE A 1 24.14 27.69 -12.97
C ILE A 1 23.56 26.58 -13.83
N CYS A 2 22.58 25.83 -13.27
CA CYS A 2 21.77 24.75 -13.87
C CYS A 2 22.57 23.49 -14.32
N ASN A 3 22.58 22.36 -13.61
CA ASN A 3 21.51 21.43 -13.19
C ASN A 3 20.75 20.80 -14.36
N GLU A 4 21.22 19.65 -14.83
CA GLU A 4 20.61 18.71 -15.79
C GLU A 4 21.60 17.54 -15.92
N THR A 5 21.31 16.24 -15.84
CA THR A 5 20.08 15.43 -15.86
C THR A 5 20.45 14.09 -15.22
N PHE A 6 19.74 13.64 -14.18
CA PHE A 6 19.79 12.22 -13.80
C PHE A 6 18.86 11.46 -14.73
N GLY A 7 19.44 10.87 -15.76
CA GLY A 7 18.78 9.88 -16.58
C GLY A 7 18.52 8.62 -15.77
N GLN A 8 17.33 8.05 -15.90
CA GLN A 8 17.09 6.62 -15.75
C GLN A 8 15.87 6.26 -16.58
N ASP A 9 16.12 5.81 -17.81
CA ASP A 9 15.14 5.10 -18.62
C ASP A 9 15.44 3.61 -18.54
N LYS A 10 14.46 2.82 -18.09
CA LYS A 10 14.39 1.39 -18.38
C LYS A 10 12.91 0.95 -18.35
N PRO A 11 12.32 0.57 -19.49
CA PRO A 11 10.95 0.11 -19.55
C PRO A 11 10.90 -1.36 -19.13
N LYS A 12 10.16 -1.67 -18.06
CA LYS A 12 9.80 -3.04 -17.71
C LYS A 12 8.45 -3.00 -17.02
N SER A 13 7.41 -3.35 -17.78
CA SER A 13 6.02 -3.73 -17.44
C SER A 13 5.50 -3.25 -16.07
N PRO A 14 4.35 -2.55 -15.95
CA PRO A 14 4.01 -1.71 -14.79
C PRO A 14 3.72 -2.49 -13.49
N ILE A 15 4.76 -3.09 -12.92
CA ILE A 15 4.95 -3.39 -11.52
C ILE A 15 5.85 -2.25 -11.04
N GLU A 16 5.35 -1.01 -11.14
CA GLU A 16 6.09 0.16 -10.68
C GLU A 16 6.26 0.04 -9.17
N SER A 17 7.45 -0.39 -8.75
CA SER A 17 7.78 -0.54 -7.35
C SER A 17 7.62 0.80 -6.63
N LEU A 18 6.81 0.79 -5.58
CA LEU A 18 6.56 1.95 -4.74
C LEU A 18 7.83 2.28 -3.92
N SER A 19 8.27 3.53 -3.95
CA SER A 19 9.43 4.02 -3.19
C SER A 19 9.03 5.29 -2.44
N ASP A 20 9.76 5.70 -1.42
CA ASP A 20 9.45 6.90 -0.62
C ASP A 20 9.19 8.17 -1.47
N ASP A 21 9.90 8.33 -2.60
CA ASP A 21 9.77 9.48 -3.51
C ASP A 21 8.46 9.44 -4.33
N ASN A 22 8.15 8.29 -4.91
CA ASN A 22 6.95 8.09 -5.73
C ASN A 22 5.69 7.85 -4.87
N PHE A 23 5.86 7.53 -3.59
CA PHE A 23 4.78 7.17 -2.68
C PHE A 23 3.65 8.19 -2.71
N LYS A 24 3.99 9.48 -2.49
CA LYS A 24 3.02 10.58 -2.48
C LYS A 24 2.26 10.68 -3.79
N LYS A 25 2.96 10.57 -4.93
CA LYS A 25 2.35 10.64 -6.26
C LYS A 25 1.38 9.47 -6.50
N ARG A 26 1.72 8.27 -6.02
CA ARG A 26 0.86 7.09 -6.19
C ARG A 26 -0.40 7.17 -5.34
N ILE A 27 -0.26 7.53 -4.08
CA ILE A 27 -1.41 7.63 -3.18
C ILE A 27 -2.25 8.90 -3.41
N ALA A 28 -1.77 9.85 -4.22
CA ALA A 28 -2.42 11.15 -4.42
C ALA A 28 -3.79 11.08 -5.08
N LYS A 29 -4.11 9.99 -5.79
CA LYS A 29 -5.37 9.87 -6.53
C LYS A 29 -6.01 8.51 -6.34
N GLY A 30 -7.26 8.51 -5.89
CA GLY A 30 -8.07 7.29 -5.76
C GLY A 30 -7.64 6.40 -4.61
N PHE A 31 -8.15 5.16 -4.62
CA PHE A 31 -7.85 4.18 -3.59
C PHE A 31 -6.59 3.41 -3.88
N VAL A 32 -5.67 3.42 -2.93
CA VAL A 32 -4.39 2.75 -3.05
C VAL A 32 -4.16 1.87 -1.84
N LEU A 33 -4.19 0.56 -2.06
CA LEU A 33 -3.88 -0.44 -1.06
C LEU A 33 -2.42 -0.84 -1.19
N ILE A 34 -1.65 -0.70 -0.11
CA ILE A 34 -0.22 -0.98 -0.11
C ILE A 34 0.05 -2.13 0.85
N LYS A 35 0.54 -3.23 0.29
CA LYS A 35 1.02 -4.39 1.02
C LYS A 35 2.50 -4.21 1.29
N PHE A 36 2.84 -4.05 2.56
CA PHE A 36 4.22 -4.01 3.04
C PHE A 36 4.70 -5.43 3.30
N THR A 37 5.70 -5.85 2.55
CA THR A 37 6.34 -7.15 2.66
C THR A 37 7.78 -7.02 3.16
N ALA A 38 8.31 -8.12 3.66
CA ALA A 38 9.69 -8.22 4.10
C ALA A 38 10.25 -9.61 3.75
N PRO A 39 11.54 -9.72 3.44
CA PRO A 39 12.16 -11.02 3.12
C PRO A 39 12.14 -12.01 4.29
N TYR A 40 12.03 -11.51 5.53
CA TYR A 40 11.97 -12.31 6.77
C TYR A 40 10.53 -12.55 7.27
N GLN A 41 9.52 -12.37 6.41
CA GLN A 41 8.13 -12.60 6.82
C GLN A 41 7.88 -14.08 7.14
N TYR A 42 7.16 -14.32 8.23
CA TYR A 42 6.82 -15.68 8.69
C TYR A 42 5.59 -16.25 7.98
N ALA A 43 4.69 -15.38 7.51
CA ALA A 43 3.45 -15.74 6.85
C ALA A 43 3.33 -15.02 5.50
N THR A 44 2.82 -15.73 4.51
CA THR A 44 2.45 -15.15 3.22
C THR A 44 1.01 -14.67 3.29
N LEU A 45 0.77 -13.42 2.94
CA LEU A 45 -0.59 -12.91 2.95
C LEU A 45 -1.43 -13.54 1.85
N ASP A 46 -2.65 -13.95 2.20
CA ASP A 46 -3.53 -14.74 1.32
C ASP A 46 -3.89 -13.98 0.04
N GLY A 47 -3.51 -14.51 -1.12
CA GLY A 47 -3.73 -13.87 -2.42
C GLY A 47 -5.22 -13.63 -2.72
N LYS A 48 -6.11 -14.47 -2.17
CA LYS A 48 -7.57 -14.36 -2.35
C LYS A 48 -8.15 -13.07 -1.76
N LEU A 49 -7.51 -12.53 -0.72
CA LEU A 49 -7.88 -11.25 -0.14
C LEU A 49 -7.74 -10.11 -1.15
N PHE A 50 -6.62 -10.10 -1.88
CA PHE A 50 -6.34 -9.06 -2.86
C PHE A 50 -7.19 -9.25 -4.11
N ASP A 51 -7.40 -10.49 -4.56
CA ASP A 51 -8.18 -10.78 -5.76
C ASP A 51 -9.61 -10.20 -5.67
N GLY A 52 -10.30 -10.38 -4.54
CA GLY A 52 -11.64 -9.82 -4.38
C GLY A 52 -11.70 -8.32 -4.08
N VAL A 53 -10.56 -7.66 -3.80
CA VAL A 53 -10.45 -6.19 -3.62
C VAL A 53 -9.96 -5.53 -4.91
N LYS A 54 -9.18 -6.25 -5.72
CA LYS A 54 -8.66 -5.78 -7.00
C LYS A 54 -9.83 -5.40 -7.90
N GLY A 55 -9.87 -4.14 -8.32
CA GLY A 55 -10.95 -3.61 -9.16
C GLY A 55 -12.21 -3.18 -8.41
N PHE A 56 -12.28 -3.33 -7.08
CA PHE A 56 -13.36 -2.74 -6.28
C PHE A 56 -13.14 -1.23 -6.17
N GLU A 57 -14.05 -0.43 -6.71
CA GLU A 57 -14.03 1.06 -6.70
C GLU A 57 -12.73 1.66 -7.27
N GLY A 58 -12.10 0.97 -8.22
CA GLY A 58 -10.83 1.41 -8.82
C GLY A 58 -9.62 1.30 -7.89
N CYS A 59 -9.70 0.49 -6.83
CA CYS A 59 -8.60 0.29 -5.90
C CYS A 59 -7.37 -0.33 -6.58
N VAL A 60 -6.24 0.36 -6.48
CA VAL A 60 -4.94 -0.08 -6.97
C VAL A 60 -4.17 -0.73 -5.84
N ILE A 61 -3.67 -1.94 -6.07
CA ILE A 61 -2.93 -2.71 -5.07
C ILE A 61 -1.44 -2.66 -5.45
N TYR A 62 -0.61 -2.17 -4.53
CA TYR A 62 0.85 -2.20 -4.65
C TYR A 62 1.44 -3.12 -3.60
N GLU A 63 2.46 -3.86 -4.00
CA GLU A 63 3.33 -4.59 -3.08
C GLU A 63 4.67 -3.86 -2.98
N VAL A 64 5.16 -3.70 -1.75
CA VAL A 64 6.40 -2.96 -1.50
C VAL A 64 7.20 -3.57 -0.36
N ASP A 65 8.49 -3.74 -0.60
CA ASP A 65 9.45 -4.09 0.44
C ASP A 65 9.66 -2.96 1.43
N ASN A 66 9.69 -3.29 2.71
CA ASN A 66 10.01 -2.33 3.78
C ASN A 66 11.30 -1.54 3.54
N SER A 67 12.28 -2.12 2.82
CA SER A 67 13.55 -1.46 2.53
C SER A 67 13.42 -0.24 1.60
N LYS A 68 12.40 -0.22 0.73
CA LYS A 68 12.15 0.86 -0.25
C LYS A 68 11.31 2.02 0.31
N VAL A 69 10.62 1.77 1.43
CA VAL A 69 9.67 2.71 2.04
C VAL A 69 9.89 2.84 3.54
N LYS A 70 11.16 2.90 3.97
CA LYS A 70 11.56 2.93 5.38
C LYS A 70 10.95 4.12 6.12
N LYS A 71 10.83 5.28 5.47
CA LYS A 71 10.25 6.49 6.09
C LYS A 71 8.76 6.30 6.34
N VAL A 72 8.05 5.75 5.36
CA VAL A 72 6.60 5.46 5.46
C VAL A 72 6.34 4.41 6.53
N VAL A 73 7.04 3.28 6.51
CA VAL A 73 6.94 2.20 7.51
C VAL A 73 7.16 2.75 8.92
N LYS A 74 8.20 3.56 9.12
CA LYS A 74 8.50 4.20 10.42
C LYS A 74 7.37 5.15 10.84
N LYS A 75 6.81 5.94 9.91
CA LYS A 75 5.71 6.87 10.17
C LYS A 75 4.39 6.14 10.51
N LEU A 76 4.13 5.02 9.85
CA LEU A 76 2.97 4.14 10.12
C LEU A 76 3.18 3.25 11.35
N ARG A 77 4.39 3.24 11.92
CA ARG A 77 4.81 2.33 13.01
C ARG A 77 4.47 0.87 12.67
N ILE A 78 4.81 0.46 11.45
CA ILE A 78 4.75 -0.93 11.01
C ILE A 78 6.01 -1.62 11.53
N ARG A 79 5.83 -2.58 12.43
CA ARG A 79 6.91 -3.40 13.01
C ARG A 79 6.80 -4.86 12.60
N ASN A 80 5.57 -5.34 12.42
CA ASN A 80 5.24 -6.70 12.02
C ASN A 80 4.95 -6.76 10.52
N TYR A 81 5.32 -7.87 9.88
CA TYR A 81 5.07 -8.12 8.46
C TYR A 81 4.47 -9.51 8.26
N PRO A 82 3.68 -9.69 7.19
CA PRO A 82 3.16 -8.68 6.25
C PRO A 82 2.20 -7.66 6.91
N SER A 83 2.14 -6.43 6.41
CA SER A 83 1.16 -5.42 6.85
C SER A 83 0.49 -4.77 5.65
N ILE A 84 -0.73 -4.29 5.80
CA ILE A 84 -1.48 -3.62 4.73
C ILE A 84 -1.86 -2.22 5.18
N ALA A 85 -1.77 -1.24 4.29
CA ALA A 85 -2.32 0.08 4.53
C ALA A 85 -3.17 0.54 3.35
N LEU A 86 -4.32 1.12 3.65
CA LEU A 86 -5.18 1.78 2.69
C LEU A 86 -4.93 3.29 2.73
N PHE A 87 -4.69 3.84 1.55
CA PHE A 87 -4.60 5.26 1.30
C PHE A 87 -5.68 5.70 0.33
N HIS A 88 -6.10 6.96 0.49
CA HIS A 88 -7.05 7.62 -0.38
C HIS A 88 -6.72 9.10 -0.45
N ASP A 89 -6.61 9.65 -1.67
CA ASP A 89 -6.35 11.08 -1.92
C ASP A 89 -5.20 11.67 -1.08
N GLY A 90 -4.09 10.95 -1.02
CA GLY A 90 -2.88 11.34 -0.30
C GLY A 90 -2.95 11.17 1.21
N LYS A 91 -4.09 10.73 1.76
CA LYS A 91 -4.32 10.52 3.19
C LYS A 91 -4.31 9.02 3.51
N LYS A 92 -3.74 8.69 4.67
CA LYS A 92 -3.91 7.35 5.25
C LYS A 92 -5.35 7.22 5.72
N LYS A 93 -6.03 6.13 5.37
CA LYS A 93 -7.38 5.82 5.86
C LYS A 93 -7.29 4.74 6.93
N GLU A 94 -6.76 3.58 6.56
CA GLU A 94 -6.73 2.41 7.44
C GLU A 94 -5.37 1.70 7.38
N VAL A 95 -4.96 1.06 8.47
CA VAL A 95 -3.77 0.21 8.50
C VAL A 95 -4.05 -1.08 9.25
N TRP A 96 -3.86 -2.21 8.56
CA TRP A 96 -3.95 -3.54 9.14
C TRP A 96 -2.54 -4.07 9.36
N LYS A 97 -2.20 -4.23 10.63
CA LYS A 97 -0.90 -4.77 11.03
C LYS A 97 -1.06 -6.27 11.21
N ALA A 98 -0.01 -7.01 10.88
CA ALA A 98 0.04 -8.40 11.29
C ALA A 98 0.14 -8.52 12.81
N ASP A 99 -0.48 -9.58 13.32
CA ASP A 99 -0.34 -10.06 14.69
C ASP A 99 1.05 -10.67 14.93
N MET A 100 1.24 -11.20 16.14
CA MET A 100 2.52 -11.77 16.59
C MET A 100 3.04 -12.89 15.68
N ASP A 101 2.15 -13.63 15.03
CA ASP A 101 2.43 -14.70 14.07
C ASP A 101 2.61 -14.22 12.61
N GLY A 102 2.54 -12.92 12.34
CA GLY A 102 2.63 -12.41 10.97
C GLY A 102 1.31 -12.51 10.18
N ILE A 103 0.23 -12.95 10.82
CA ILE A 103 -1.08 -13.08 10.18
C ILE A 103 -1.81 -11.74 10.27
N VAL A 104 -2.37 -11.26 9.16
CA VAL A 104 -3.27 -10.09 9.17
C VAL A 104 -4.70 -10.60 9.15
N ASP A 105 -5.44 -10.43 10.26
CA ASP A 105 -6.87 -10.77 10.30
C ASP A 105 -7.70 -9.71 9.57
N VAL A 106 -7.59 -9.70 8.24
CA VAL A 106 -8.40 -8.83 7.39
C VAL A 106 -8.99 -9.65 6.25
N LYS A 107 -10.29 -9.46 6.03
CA LYS A 107 -11.07 -10.14 4.99
C LYS A 107 -11.45 -9.14 3.90
N ASN A 108 -11.80 -9.61 2.71
CA ASN A 108 -12.18 -8.74 1.58
C ASN A 108 -13.30 -7.77 1.98
N LYS A 109 -14.27 -8.24 2.79
CA LYS A 109 -15.36 -7.41 3.30
C LYS A 109 -14.87 -6.25 4.17
N GLY A 110 -13.83 -6.47 4.99
CA GLY A 110 -13.24 -5.42 5.83
C GLY A 110 -12.57 -4.34 4.99
N ILE A 111 -11.79 -4.74 3.98
CA ILE A 111 -11.13 -3.79 3.07
C ILE A 111 -12.16 -3.02 2.24
N LYS A 112 -13.15 -3.72 1.67
CA LYS A 112 -14.26 -3.08 0.93
C LYS A 112 -15.01 -2.07 1.80
N LYS A 113 -15.34 -2.46 3.04
CA LYS A 113 -15.99 -1.56 3.99
C LYS A 113 -15.13 -0.33 4.27
N ALA A 114 -13.82 -0.49 4.47
CA ALA A 114 -12.91 0.64 4.69
C ALA A 114 -12.80 1.57 3.47
N ILE A 115 -12.85 1.02 2.25
CA ILE A 115 -12.90 1.81 1.01
C ILE A 115 -14.20 2.60 0.93
N SER A 116 -15.36 1.95 1.12
CA SER A 116 -16.66 2.62 1.05
C SER A 116 -16.88 3.62 2.19
N ASP A 117 -16.36 3.36 3.39
CA ASP A 117 -16.35 4.33 4.50
C ASP A 117 -15.46 5.52 4.19
N ALA A 118 -14.28 5.28 3.60
CA ALA A 118 -13.37 6.33 3.17
C ALA A 118 -13.96 7.21 2.06
N LEU A 119 -14.81 6.66 1.18
CA LEU A 119 -15.64 7.41 0.22
C LEU A 119 -16.73 8.21 0.91
N ALA A 120 -17.51 7.57 1.80
CA ALA A 120 -18.63 8.22 2.46
C ALA A 120 -18.19 9.39 3.35
N GLY A 121 -17.03 9.28 4.01
CA GLY A 121 -16.47 10.34 4.85
C GLY A 121 -15.92 11.56 4.10
N ASP A 122 -15.86 11.54 2.76
CA ASP A 122 -15.49 12.71 1.93
C ASP A 122 -16.74 13.51 1.46
N VAL A 123 -17.95 13.04 1.79
CA VAL A 123 -19.25 13.63 1.34
C VAL A 123 -19.82 14.67 2.33
N PHE A 124 -19.01 15.30 3.18
CA PHE A 124 -19.47 16.32 4.13
C PHE A 124 -18.64 17.60 4.12
#